data_AF-A0A7K1CBB1-F1
#
_entry.id   AF-A0A7K1CBB1-F1
#
_cell.length_a   1.000
_cell.length_b   1.000
_cell.length_c   1.000
_cell.angle_alpha   90.00
_cell.angle_beta   90.00
_cell.angle_gamma   90.00
#
_symmetry.space_group_name_H-M   'P 1'
#
loop_
_entity.id
_entity.type
_entity.pdbx_description
1 polymer ?
#
loop_
_entity_poly.entity_id
_entity_poly.type
_entity_poly.pdbx_seq_one_letter_code
_entity_poly.pdbx_strand_id
1 'polypeptide(L)' 'MKQVDCEEVKRNVHEFLHSELQETELEGITSHIANCESCEKHYDIEVVFNQVIQRSCDEAPTDELAERVKQRLREIQDHD' A
#
# COMPACT_ATOMS: atom_id res chain seq x y z
N MET A 1 23.90 3.23 10.67
CA MET A 1 22.61 3.14 9.95
C MET A 1 22.88 3.57 8.51
N LYS A 2 22.58 2.71 7.53
CA LYS A 2 22.77 3.03 6.11
C LYS A 2 21.80 4.17 5.77
N GLN A 3 22.32 5.25 5.21
CA GLN A 3 21.49 6.39 4.84
C GLN A 3 20.83 6.06 3.51
N VAL A 4 19.50 5.91 3.51
CA VAL A 4 18.72 5.63 2.30
C VAL A 4 18.72 6.88 1.43
N ASP A 5 19.14 6.74 0.17
CA ASP A 5 19.19 7.84 -0.79
C ASP A 5 17.91 7.95 -1.62
N CYS A 6 17.69 9.12 -2.25
CA CYS A 6 16.47 9.38 -3.01
C CYS A 6 16.26 8.42 -4.18
N GLU A 7 17.33 7.92 -4.79
CA GLU A 7 17.23 7.03 -5.93
C GLU A 7 16.84 5.61 -5.48
N GLU A 8 17.31 5.17 -4.31
CA GLU A 8 16.85 3.95 -3.64
C GLU A 8 15.37 4.04 -3.30
N VAL A 9 14.90 5.16 -2.74
CA VAL A 9 13.47 5.35 -2.43
C VAL A 9 12.60 5.34 -3.69
N LYS A 10 12.96 6.11 -4.73
CA LYS A 10 12.18 6.16 -5.97
C LYS A 10 12.10 4.82 -6.69
N ARG A 11 13.14 3.99 -6.58
CA ARG A 11 13.11 2.63 -7.13
C ARG A 11 12.18 1.72 -6.35
N ASN A 12 12.18 1.83 -5.02
CA ASN A 12 11.51 0.89 -4.12
C ASN A 12 10.12 1.35 -3.67
N VAL A 13 9.65 2.55 -4.06
CA VAL A 13 8.38 3.11 -3.58
C VAL A 13 7.17 2.31 -4.07
N HIS A 14 7.29 1.66 -5.23
CA HIS A 14 6.27 0.77 -5.75
C HIS A 14 6.15 -0.47 -4.84
N GLU A 15 7.25 -1.18 -4.58
CA GLU A 15 7.30 -2.33 -3.68
C GLU A 15 6.88 -1.95 -2.25
N PHE A 16 7.25 -0.75 -1.80
CA PHE A 16 6.80 -0.19 -0.52
C PHE A 16 5.27 -0.10 -0.44
N LEU A 17 4.61 0.45 -1.46
CA LEU A 17 3.15 0.55 -1.51
C LEU A 17 2.44 -0.82 -1.53
N HIS A 18 3.10 -1.83 -2.11
CA HIS A 18 2.58 -3.19 -2.21
C HIS A 18 2.96 -4.08 -1.03
N SER A 19 3.61 -3.54 0.01
CA SER A 19 4.11 -4.29 1.18
C SER A 19 5.06 -5.44 0.81
N GLU A 20 5.88 -5.24 -0.22
CA GLU A 20 6.81 -6.25 -0.77
C GLU A 20 8.27 -6.04 -0.32
N LEU A 21 8.50 -5.16 0.66
CA LEU A 21 9.83 -4.87 1.20
C LEU A 21 10.10 -5.59 2.52
N GLN A 22 11.38 -5.77 2.85
CA GLN A 22 11.76 -6.28 4.17
C GLN A 22 11.50 -5.22 5.25
N GLU A 23 11.23 -5.66 6.47
CA GLU A 23 10.95 -4.77 7.61
C GLU A 23 12.08 -3.76 7.87
N THR A 24 13.33 -4.18 7.63
CA THR A 24 14.52 -3.33 7.75
C THR A 24 14.59 -2.21 6.71
N GLU A 25 13.92 -2.36 5.57
CA GLU A 25 13.87 -1.39 4.47
C GLU A 25 12.69 -0.42 4.66
N LEU A 26 11.58 -0.91 5.24
CA LEU A 26 10.37 -0.13 5.51
C LEU A 26 10.65 1.11 6.36
N GLU A 27 11.38 0.97 7.47
CA GLU A 27 11.70 2.10 8.36
C GLU A 27 12.52 3.18 7.63
N GLY A 28 13.51 2.76 6.85
CA GLY A 28 14.39 3.66 6.11
C GLY A 28 13.66 4.45 5.03
N ILE A 29 12.84 3.76 4.23
CA ILE A 29 12.04 4.39 3.17
C ILE A 29 10.95 5.29 3.76
N THR A 30 10.25 4.84 4.81
CA THR A 30 9.22 5.66 5.50
C THR A 30 9.82 6.96 6.02
N SER A 31 10.95 6.86 6.73
CA SER A 31 11.65 8.04 7.26
C SER A 31 12.11 8.98 6.16
N HIS A 32 12.61 8.45 5.04
CA HIS A 32 13.06 9.28 3.93
C HIS A 32 11.89 9.98 3.22
N ILE A 33 10.79 9.29 2.92
CA ILE A 33 9.59 9.89 2.29
C ILE A 33 9.06 11.03 3.17
N ALA A 34 8.97 10.81 4.49
CA ALA A 34 8.47 11.82 5.44
C ALA A 34 9.33 13.09 5.54
N ASN A 35 10.60 13.04 5.11
CA ASN A 35 11.55 14.15 5.24
C ASN A 35 12.08 14.67 3.89
N CYS A 36 11.54 14.21 2.76
CA CYS A 36 12.02 14.57 1.43
C CYS A 36 10.87 14.86 0.47
N GLU A 37 10.66 16.14 0.16
CA GLU A 37 9.58 16.63 -0.73
C GLU A 37 9.62 15.96 -2.13
N SER A 38 10.80 15.69 -2.67
CA SER A 38 10.91 15.01 -3.97
C SER A 38 10.42 13.56 -3.93
N CYS A 39 10.63 12.87 -2.82
CA CYS A 39 10.23 11.46 -2.66
C CYS A 39 8.76 11.37 -2.26
N GLU A 40 8.25 12.30 -1.46
CA GLU A 40 6.82 12.47 -1.18
C GLU A 40 6.02 12.66 -2.47
N LYS A 41 6.45 13.56 -3.37
CA LYS A 41 5.78 13.73 -4.67
C LYS A 41 5.80 12.47 -5.53
N HIS A 42 6.87 11.69 -5.48
CA HIS A 42 6.96 10.44 -6.24
C HIS A 42 6.02 9.37 -5.66
N TYR A 43 5.95 9.28 -4.33
CA TYR A 43 4.99 8.44 -3.63
C TYR A 43 3.55 8.80 -4.00
N ASP A 44 3.19 10.09 -4.01
CA ASP A 44 1.85 10.54 -4.37
C ASP A 44 1.45 10.14 -5.80
N ILE A 45 2.40 10.23 -6.74
CA ILE A 45 2.17 9.82 -8.14
C ILE A 45 1.85 8.33 -8.23
N GLU A 46 2.62 7.48 -7.54
CA GLU A 46 2.38 6.03 -7.50
C GLU A 46 1.03 5.70 -6.85
N VAL A 47 0.64 6.41 -5.78
CA VAL A 47 -0.68 6.27 -5.17
C VAL A 47 -1.79 6.62 -6.16
N VAL A 48 -1.67 7.74 -6.88
CA VAL A 48 -2.66 8.14 -7.90
C VAL A 48 -2.72 7.10 -9.02
N PHE A 49 -1.57 6.58 -9.46
CA PHE A 49 -1.49 5.55 -10.49
C PHE A 49 -2.24 4.28 -10.06
N ASN A 50 -2.01 3.79 -8.85
CA ASN A 50 -2.72 2.65 -8.28
C ASN A 50 -4.23 2.88 -8.20
N GLN A 51 -4.66 4.08 -7.80
CA GLN A 51 -6.09 4.43 -7.77
C GLN A 51 -6.72 4.43 -9.17
N VAL A 52 -6.01 4.90 -10.20
CA VAL A 52 -6.50 4.87 -11.59
C VAL A 52 -6.64 3.43 -12.08
N ILE A 53 -5.67 2.57 -11.79
CA ILE A 53 -5.75 1.14 -12.11
C ILE A 53 -6.96 0.52 -11.42
N GLN A 54 -7.09 0.71 -10.11
CA GLN A 54 -8.19 0.14 -9.32
C GLN A 54 -9.56 0.59 -9.82
N ARG A 55 -9.71 1.85 -10.23
CA ARG A 55 -10.97 2.36 -10.82
C ARG A 55 -11.29 1.76 -12.19
N SER A 56 -10.27 1.31 -12.91
CA SER A 56 -10.41 0.68 -14.23
C SER A 56 -10.60 -0.85 -14.13
N CYS A 57 -10.35 -1.43 -12.95
CA CYS A 57 -10.66 -2.83 -12.65
C CYS A 57 -12.15 -2.98 -12.34
N ASP A 58 -12.95 -3.27 -13.36
CA ASP A 58 -14.40 -3.51 -13.24
C ASP A 58 -14.78 -4.94 -12.78
N GLU A 59 -13.81 -5.75 -12.35
CA GLU A 59 -14.05 -7.14 -11.95
C GLU A 59 -14.58 -7.20 -10.51
N ALA A 60 -15.90 -7.12 -10.36
CA ALA A 60 -16.55 -7.27 -9.07
C ALA A 60 -16.39 -8.72 -8.55
N PRO A 61 -16.11 -8.91 -7.24
CA PRO A 61 -16.11 -10.24 -6.65
C PRO A 61 -17.51 -10.87 -6.75
N THR A 62 -17.57 -12.20 -6.80
CA THR A 62 -18.86 -12.90 -6.84
C THR A 62 -19.70 -12.59 -5.59
N ASP A 63 -21.02 -12.48 -5.76
CA ASP A 63 -21.95 -12.17 -4.65
C ASP A 63 -21.82 -13.17 -3.49
N GLU A 64 -21.58 -14.44 -3.79
CA GLU A 64 -21.37 -15.49 -2.79
C GLU A 64 -20.18 -15.18 -1.88
N LEU A 65 -19.06 -14.70 -2.44
CA LEU A 65 -17.89 -14.34 -1.66
C LEU A 65 -18.18 -13.14 -0.75
N ALA A 66 -18.87 -12.13 -1.27
CA ALA A 66 -19.26 -10.96 -0.50
C ALA A 66 -20.17 -11.33 0.68
N GLU A 67 -21.16 -12.20 0.46
CA GLU A 67 -22.06 -12.67 1.53
C GLU A 67 -21.32 -13.49 2.59
N ARG A 68 -20.40 -14.38 2.18
CA ARG A 68 -19.56 -15.15 3.11
C ARG A 68 -18.70 -14.26 4.00
N VAL A 69 -18.07 -13.22 3.43
CA VAL A 69 -17.27 -12.26 4.20
C VAL A 69 -18.15 -11.49 5.18
N LYS A 70 -19.30 -10.96 4.74
CA LYS A 70 -20.25 -10.24 5.60
C LYS A 70 -20.75 -11.11 6.76
N GLN A 71 -21.06 -12.38 6.50
CA GLN A 71 -21.46 -13.32 7.54
C GLN A 71 -20.36 -13.50 8.58
N ARG A 72 -19.12 -13.72 8.13
CA ARG A 72 -18.00 -13.94 9.04
C ARG A 72 -17.70 -12.72 9.92
N LEU A 73 -17.82 -11.52 9.37
CA LEU A 73 -17.65 -10.28 10.13
C LEU A 73 -18.72 -10.13 11.22
N ARG A 74 -19.98 -10.47 10.93
CA ARG A 74 -21.07 -10.47 11.93
C ARG A 74 -20.81 -11.47 13.06
N GLU A 75 -20.40 -12.69 12.73
CA GLU A 75 -20.09 -13.72 13.73
C GLU A 75 -18.98 -13.30 14.71
N ILE A 76 -17.98 -12.55 14.22
CA ILE A 76 -16.90 -12.03 15.07
C ILE A 76 -17.43 -10.92 15.99
N GLN A 77 -18.25 -10.01 15.45
CA GLN A 77 -18.84 -8.89 16.21
C GLN A 77 -19.84 -9.34 17.28
N ASP A 78 -20.59 -10.42 17.03
CA ASP A 78 -21.58 -10.96 17.98
C ASP A 78 -20.93 -11.73 19.16
N HIS A 79 -19.61 -11.98 19.11
CA HIS A 79 -18.89 -12.80 20.09
C HIS A 79 -17.94 -11.96 20.98
N ASP A 80 -18.03 -10.63 20.90
CA ASP A 80 -17.48 -9.61 21.82
C ASP A 80 -18.61 -9.05 22.72
#